data_AF-A0AAW6VQB3-F1
#
_entry.id   AF-A0AAW6VQB3-F1
#
_cell.length_a   1.000
_cell.length_b   1.000
_cell.length_c   1.000
_cell.angle_alpha   90.00
_cell.angle_beta   90.00
_cell.angle_gamma   90.00
#
_symmetry.space_group_name_H-M   'P 1'
#
loop_
_entity.id
_entity.type
_entity.pdbx_description
1 polymer ?
#
loop_
_entity_poly.entity_id
_entity_poly.type
_entity_poly.pdbx_seq_one_letter_code
_entity_poly.pdbx_strand_id
1 'polypeptide(L)'
;MASQTNEEALESCIESSLLKQGFYKGENKDFNKEYAIDEKRFWDFLESTQADELEKLKRDPQYKLKIIQRLDKMIKKYGILKILKKGLDVDDAHFKFFFIAPLASSGQEIQKRFASNQFSVTRQVTFSNANPLLELDMVLFINGLPIITMELKNHWTGQNARYHGIKQYKEDRDPKEPLLNFARCIVHFAVDTDEAFMTTKLEGDKTFFL
;
A
#
# COMPACT_ATOMS: atom_id res chain seq x y z
N MET A 1 31.43 -14.48 -0.18
CA MET A 1 30.92 -13.09 -0.09
C MET A 1 30.37 -12.91 1.30
N ALA A 2 30.87 -11.95 2.07
CA ALA A 2 30.34 -11.68 3.40
C ALA A 2 28.84 -11.32 3.26
N SER A 3 27.97 -12.08 3.93
CA SER A 3 26.56 -11.73 4.04
C SER A 3 26.50 -10.35 4.70
N GLN A 4 25.96 -9.36 3.98
CA GLN A 4 25.63 -8.10 4.62
C GLN A 4 24.48 -8.38 5.59
N THR A 5 24.69 -8.07 6.87
CA THR A 5 23.74 -8.28 7.97
C THR A 5 23.27 -6.92 8.48
N ASN A 6 22.71 -6.09 7.59
CA ASN A 6 22.11 -4.79 7.91
C ASN A 6 20.64 -4.75 7.46
N GLU A 7 19.93 -3.66 7.75
CA GLU A 7 18.50 -3.50 7.39
C GLU A 7 18.30 -3.53 5.86
N GLU A 8 19.21 -2.92 5.10
CA GLU A 8 19.19 -2.94 3.63
C GLU A 8 19.23 -4.37 3.06
N ALA A 9 19.98 -5.28 3.69
CA ALA A 9 20.03 -6.68 3.28
C ALA A 9 18.70 -7.40 3.55
N LEU A 10 18.02 -7.07 4.66
CA LEU A 10 16.70 -7.61 4.98
C LEU A 10 15.64 -7.09 3.99
N GLU A 11 15.62 -5.78 3.70
CA GLU A 11 14.77 -5.19 2.68
C GLU A 11 14.99 -5.87 1.31
N SER A 12 16.26 -6.03 0.92
CA SER A 12 16.64 -6.67 -0.35
C SER A 12 16.19 -8.12 -0.42
N CYS A 13 16.24 -8.85 0.70
CA CYS A 13 15.76 -10.22 0.80
C CYS A 13 14.24 -10.31 0.61
N ILE A 14 13.49 -9.46 1.33
CA ILE A 14 12.02 -9.41 1.26
C ILE A 14 11.57 -9.00 -0.14
N GLU A 15 12.13 -7.90 -0.68
CA GLU A 15 11.82 -7.42 -2.04
C GLU A 15 12.08 -8.53 -3.06
N SER A 16 13.28 -9.14 -3.05
CA SER A 16 13.63 -10.21 -3.99
C SER A 16 12.69 -11.41 -3.90
N SER A 17 12.22 -11.77 -2.70
CA SER A 17 11.26 -12.84 -2.50
C SER A 17 9.88 -12.50 -3.10
N LEU A 18 9.38 -11.28 -2.87
CA LEU A 18 8.11 -10.81 -3.41
C LEU A 18 8.13 -10.68 -4.93
N LEU A 19 9.22 -10.17 -5.51
CA LEU A 19 9.38 -10.06 -6.96
C LEU A 19 9.34 -11.44 -7.64
N LYS A 20 9.94 -12.49 -7.02
CA LYS A 20 9.84 -13.87 -7.51
C LYS A 20 8.41 -14.43 -7.46
N GLN A 21 7.55 -13.88 -6.59
CA GLN A 21 6.13 -14.23 -6.51
C GLN A 21 5.25 -13.41 -7.46
N GLY A 22 5.84 -12.56 -8.30
CA GLY A 22 5.12 -11.77 -9.31
C GLY A 22 4.70 -10.38 -8.84
N PHE A 23 5.23 -9.89 -7.70
CA PHE A 23 5.05 -8.48 -7.33
C PHE A 23 5.83 -7.59 -8.29
N TYR A 24 5.29 -6.41 -8.57
CA TYR A 24 5.99 -5.34 -9.24
C TYR A 24 6.91 -4.59 -8.26
N LYS A 25 8.09 -4.21 -8.73
CA LYS A 25 8.95 -3.26 -8.03
C LYS A 25 8.41 -1.84 -8.24
N GLY A 26 8.08 -1.14 -7.16
CA GLY A 26 7.65 0.26 -7.19
C GLY A 26 8.80 1.23 -6.99
N GLU A 27 8.55 2.51 -7.27
CA GLU A 27 9.50 3.61 -7.12
C GLU A 27 8.85 4.78 -6.38
N ASN A 28 9.62 5.51 -5.57
CA ASN A 28 9.13 6.68 -4.82
C ASN A 28 8.49 7.76 -5.72
N LYS A 29 9.02 7.94 -6.94
CA LYS A 29 8.51 8.94 -7.89
C LYS A 29 7.07 8.67 -8.34
N ASP A 30 6.64 7.41 -8.26
CA ASP A 30 5.30 6.97 -8.67
C ASP A 30 4.31 7.05 -7.49
N PHE A 31 4.79 7.31 -6.27
CA PHE A 31 3.97 7.41 -5.07
C PHE A 31 3.46 8.83 -4.86
N ASN A 32 2.14 9.00 -4.91
CA ASN A 32 1.49 10.25 -4.58
C ASN A 32 1.27 10.34 -3.06
N LYS A 33 2.05 11.22 -2.42
CA LYS A 33 2.03 11.47 -0.97
C LYS A 33 0.73 12.11 -0.47
N GLU A 34 0.06 12.90 -1.31
CA GLU A 34 -1.19 13.58 -0.94
C GLU A 34 -2.35 12.58 -0.76
N TYR A 35 -2.42 11.59 -1.66
CA TYR A 35 -3.51 10.60 -1.68
C TYR A 35 -3.11 9.21 -1.17
N ALA A 36 -1.82 9.03 -0.89
CA ALA A 36 -1.19 7.79 -0.47
C ALA A 36 -1.48 6.62 -1.43
N ILE A 37 -1.16 6.80 -2.71
CA ILE A 37 -1.33 5.77 -3.75
C ILE A 37 -0.08 5.66 -4.63
N ASP A 38 0.23 4.45 -5.10
CA ASP A 38 1.15 4.23 -6.22
C ASP A 38 0.36 4.47 -7.52
N GLU A 39 0.55 5.66 -8.10
CA GLU A 39 -0.23 6.11 -9.27
C GLU A 39 0.06 5.26 -10.50
N LYS A 40 1.29 4.79 -10.66
CA LYS A 40 1.68 3.99 -11.81
C LYS A 40 0.93 2.66 -11.83
N ARG A 41 0.82 1.97 -10.69
CA ARG A 41 0.04 0.72 -10.61
C ARG A 41 -1.46 0.99 -10.60
N PHE A 42 -1.90 2.08 -9.95
CA PHE A 42 -3.30 2.47 -9.91
C PHE A 42 -3.87 2.69 -11.32
N TRP A 43 -3.22 3.52 -12.13
CA TRP A 43 -3.69 3.84 -13.47
C TRP A 43 -3.50 2.68 -14.45
N ASP A 44 -2.37 1.97 -14.41
CA ASP A 44 -2.15 0.79 -15.25
C ASP A 44 -3.23 -0.28 -15.02
N PHE A 45 -3.61 -0.52 -13.77
CA PHE A 45 -4.71 -1.44 -13.45
C PHE A 45 -6.06 -0.95 -13.99
N LEU A 46 -6.44 0.30 -13.76
CA LEU A 46 -7.72 0.82 -14.27
C LEU A 46 -7.78 0.85 -15.80
N GLU A 47 -6.71 1.28 -16.45
CA GLU A 47 -6.61 1.37 -17.90
C GLU A 47 -6.62 -0.02 -18.56
N SER A 48 -5.95 -1.01 -17.97
CA SER A 48 -5.91 -2.38 -18.52
C SER A 48 -7.16 -3.22 -18.25
N THR A 49 -7.92 -2.91 -17.19
CA THR A 49 -9.05 -3.76 -16.76
C THR A 49 -10.44 -3.12 -16.93
N GLN A 50 -10.50 -1.78 -16.95
CA GLN A 50 -11.74 -1.01 -16.81
C GLN A 50 -11.74 0.23 -17.72
N ALA A 51 -11.12 0.13 -18.90
CA ALA A 51 -11.07 1.19 -19.90
C ALA A 51 -12.47 1.76 -20.25
N ASP A 52 -13.47 0.88 -20.41
CA ASP A 52 -14.85 1.29 -20.72
C ASP A 52 -15.47 2.20 -19.63
N GLU A 53 -15.14 1.96 -18.37
CA GLU A 53 -15.59 2.80 -17.25
C GLU A 53 -14.83 4.14 -17.22
N LEU A 54 -13.54 4.14 -17.58
CA LEU A 54 -12.76 5.38 -17.73
C LEU A 54 -13.30 6.26 -18.85
N GLU A 55 -13.67 5.68 -20.00
CA GLU A 55 -14.19 6.42 -21.17
C GLU A 55 -15.42 7.26 -20.85
N LYS A 56 -16.29 6.79 -19.94
CA LYS A 56 -17.47 7.55 -19.49
C LYS A 56 -17.10 8.92 -18.92
N LEU A 57 -15.93 9.03 -18.29
CA LEU A 57 -15.49 10.23 -17.61
C LEU A 57 -14.55 11.12 -18.44
N LYS A 58 -13.97 10.62 -19.54
CA LYS A 58 -12.92 11.33 -20.32
C LYS A 58 -13.36 12.64 -20.96
N ARG A 59 -14.66 12.94 -21.01
CA ARG A 59 -15.18 14.24 -21.44
C ARG A 59 -14.71 15.39 -20.54
N ASP A 60 -14.44 15.09 -19.27
CA ASP A 60 -13.84 16.03 -18.32
C ASP A 60 -12.31 15.87 -18.35
N PRO A 61 -11.52 16.89 -18.72
CA PRO A 61 -10.06 16.80 -18.71
C PRO A 61 -9.47 16.54 -17.32
N GLN A 62 -10.22 16.79 -16.25
CA GLN A 62 -9.81 16.56 -14.86
C GLN A 62 -10.30 15.22 -14.28
N TYR A 63 -10.82 14.31 -15.11
CA TYR A 63 -11.40 13.04 -14.64
C TYR A 63 -10.45 12.23 -13.74
N LYS A 64 -9.14 12.21 -14.04
CA LYS A 64 -8.15 11.50 -13.22
C LYS A 64 -8.11 12.04 -11.78
N LEU A 65 -8.04 13.36 -11.63
CA LEU A 65 -8.06 14.02 -10.32
C LEU A 65 -9.41 13.78 -9.61
N LYS A 66 -10.52 13.85 -10.35
CA LYS A 66 -11.87 13.58 -9.82
C LYS A 66 -11.98 12.17 -9.22
N ILE A 67 -11.45 11.15 -9.91
CA ILE A 67 -11.41 9.77 -9.41
C ILE A 67 -10.59 9.70 -8.12
N ILE A 68 -9.37 10.24 -8.11
CA ILE A 68 -8.47 10.20 -6.94
C ILE A 68 -9.08 10.93 -5.74
N GLN A 69 -9.65 12.12 -5.92
CA GLN A 69 -10.29 12.87 -4.84
C GLN A 69 -11.53 12.15 -4.29
N ARG A 70 -12.31 11.53 -5.18
CA ARG A 70 -13.48 10.73 -4.80
C ARG A 70 -13.05 9.48 -4.03
N LEU A 71 -12.00 8.80 -4.47
CA LEU A 71 -11.38 7.67 -3.78
C LEU A 71 -10.93 8.08 -2.37
N ASP A 72 -10.16 9.15 -2.26
CA ASP A 72 -9.62 9.66 -0.99
C ASP A 72 -10.72 9.96 0.02
N LYS A 73 -11.77 10.67 -0.41
CA LYS A 73 -12.95 10.97 0.40
C LYS A 73 -13.65 9.71 0.90
N MET A 74 -13.76 8.69 0.04
CA MET A 74 -14.46 7.46 0.39
C MET A 74 -13.63 6.56 1.31
N ILE A 75 -12.31 6.53 1.16
CA ILE A 75 -11.39 5.87 2.10
C ILE A 75 -11.45 6.58 3.46
N LYS A 76 -11.36 7.90 3.52
CA LYS A 76 -11.47 8.65 4.79
C LYS A 76 -12.80 8.37 5.51
N LYS A 77 -13.88 8.17 4.76
CA LYS A 77 -15.22 7.94 5.34
C LYS A 77 -15.47 6.49 5.76
N TYR A 78 -14.96 5.52 5.01
CA TYR A 78 -15.37 4.11 5.19
C TYR A 78 -14.21 3.11 5.26
N GLY A 79 -12.97 3.56 5.08
CA GLY A 79 -11.77 2.73 5.03
C GLY A 79 -11.54 2.06 3.67
N ILE A 80 -10.27 1.73 3.41
CA ILE A 80 -9.79 1.07 2.19
C ILE A 80 -10.46 -0.28 1.96
N LEU A 81 -10.77 -1.03 3.02
CA LEU A 81 -11.45 -2.32 2.93
C LEU A 81 -12.82 -2.22 2.23
N LYS A 82 -13.55 -1.11 2.40
CA LYS A 82 -14.81 -0.92 1.68
C LYS A 82 -14.57 -0.74 0.19
N ILE A 83 -13.54 0.01 -0.19
CA ILE A 83 -13.16 0.22 -1.60
C ILE A 83 -12.75 -1.10 -2.25
N LEU A 84 -11.90 -1.89 -1.60
CA LEU A 84 -11.49 -3.20 -2.12
C LEU A 84 -12.68 -4.15 -2.30
N LYS A 85 -13.66 -4.11 -1.39
CA LYS A 85 -14.84 -5.01 -1.43
C LYS A 85 -15.95 -4.54 -2.38
N LYS A 86 -16.14 -3.23 -2.53
CA LYS A 86 -17.34 -2.64 -3.16
C LYS A 86 -17.03 -1.74 -4.35
N GLY A 87 -15.78 -1.35 -4.56
CA GLY A 87 -15.39 -0.40 -5.59
C GLY A 87 -15.72 1.05 -5.23
N LEU A 88 -15.77 1.90 -6.26
CA LEU A 88 -16.01 3.33 -6.18
C LEU A 88 -16.91 3.78 -7.33
N ASP A 89 -18.01 4.46 -6.99
CA ASP A 89 -18.82 5.17 -7.96
C ASP A 89 -18.32 6.61 -8.15
N VAL A 90 -18.14 6.99 -9.41
CA VAL A 90 -17.77 8.35 -9.85
C VAL A 90 -18.69 8.70 -11.02
N ASP A 91 -19.62 9.64 -10.81
CA ASP A 91 -20.70 9.94 -11.76
C ASP A 91 -21.45 8.68 -12.24
N ASP A 92 -21.38 8.35 -13.53
CA ASP A 92 -21.99 7.18 -14.18
C ASP A 92 -21.01 5.99 -14.35
N ALA A 93 -19.78 6.11 -13.82
CA ALA A 93 -18.76 5.07 -13.84
C ALA A 93 -18.63 4.35 -12.49
N HIS A 94 -18.30 3.05 -12.55
CA HIS A 94 -18.05 2.21 -11.39
C HIS A 94 -16.71 1.46 -11.51
N PHE A 95 -15.79 1.73 -10.58
CA PHE A 95 -14.46 1.11 -10.55
C PHE A 95 -14.33 0.08 -9.42
N LYS A 96 -13.94 -1.14 -9.76
CA LYS A 96 -13.45 -2.14 -8.80
C LYS A 96 -11.95 -1.98 -8.60
N PHE A 97 -11.49 -2.15 -7.37
CA PHE A 97 -10.06 -2.03 -7.01
C PHE A 97 -9.43 -3.34 -6.56
N PHE A 98 -10.20 -4.42 -6.54
CA PHE A 98 -9.71 -5.75 -6.25
C PHE A 98 -10.64 -6.79 -6.83
N PHE A 99 -10.09 -7.74 -7.58
CA PHE A 99 -10.81 -8.92 -8.01
C PHE A 99 -10.53 -10.05 -7.01
N ILE A 100 -11.58 -10.66 -6.47
CA ILE A 100 -11.46 -11.71 -5.45
C ILE A 100 -11.03 -13.02 -6.12
N ALA A 101 -10.30 -13.86 -5.37
CA ALA A 101 -9.93 -15.20 -5.81
C ALA A 101 -11.16 -15.98 -6.34
N PRO A 102 -11.06 -16.56 -7.55
CA PRO A 102 -12.15 -17.32 -8.14
C PRO A 102 -12.35 -18.65 -7.39
N LEU A 103 -13.58 -19.15 -7.38
CA LEU A 103 -13.84 -20.56 -7.09
C LEU A 103 -13.41 -21.42 -8.26
N ALA A 104 -13.10 -22.71 -8.03
CA ALA A 104 -12.74 -23.65 -9.10
C ALA A 104 -13.81 -23.75 -10.22
N SER A 105 -15.08 -23.52 -9.87
CA SER A 105 -16.22 -23.49 -10.80
C SER A 105 -16.40 -22.14 -11.53
N SER A 106 -15.57 -21.14 -11.26
CA SER A 106 -15.69 -19.81 -11.86
C SER A 106 -15.27 -19.83 -13.33
N GLY A 107 -16.00 -19.10 -14.17
CA GLY A 107 -15.68 -18.96 -15.59
C GLY A 107 -14.31 -18.31 -15.83
N GLN A 108 -13.75 -18.54 -17.02
CA GLN A 108 -12.42 -18.07 -17.41
C GLN A 108 -12.25 -16.55 -17.25
N GLU A 109 -13.30 -15.76 -17.49
CA GLU A 109 -13.25 -14.30 -17.35
C GLU A 109 -12.98 -13.86 -15.90
N ILE A 110 -13.58 -14.53 -14.91
CA ILE A 110 -13.34 -14.22 -13.49
C ILE A 110 -11.89 -14.56 -13.12
N GLN A 111 -11.38 -15.68 -13.65
CA GLN A 111 -9.98 -16.08 -13.43
C GLN A 111 -9.00 -15.08 -14.06
N LYS A 112 -9.28 -14.60 -15.28
CA LYS A 112 -8.48 -13.57 -15.96
C LYS A 112 -8.46 -12.27 -15.17
N ARG A 113 -9.61 -11.81 -14.67
CA ARG A 113 -9.69 -10.62 -13.80
C ARG A 113 -8.92 -10.80 -12.50
N PHE A 114 -9.04 -11.95 -11.84
CA PHE A 114 -8.25 -12.20 -10.63
C PHE A 114 -6.75 -12.14 -10.92
N ALA A 115 -6.32 -12.75 -12.03
CA ALA A 115 -4.93 -12.73 -12.47
C ALA A 115 -4.44 -11.33 -12.91
N SER A 116 -5.35 -10.38 -13.19
CA SER A 116 -5.00 -9.02 -13.54
C SER A 116 -4.81 -8.10 -12.32
N ASN A 117 -5.02 -8.58 -11.09
CA ASN A 117 -4.61 -7.83 -9.91
C ASN A 117 -3.09 -7.65 -9.92
N GLN A 118 -2.65 -6.42 -9.68
CA GLN A 118 -1.25 -6.05 -9.58
C GLN A 118 -0.87 -5.87 -8.12
N PHE A 119 0.07 -6.68 -7.65
CA PHE A 119 0.67 -6.51 -6.33
C PHE A 119 2.00 -5.81 -6.51
N SER A 120 2.31 -4.79 -5.72
CA SER A 120 3.61 -4.12 -5.79
C SER A 120 4.22 -3.90 -4.41
N VAL A 121 5.54 -3.74 -4.41
CA VAL A 121 6.32 -3.41 -3.22
C VAL A 121 7.24 -2.25 -3.55
N THR A 122 7.22 -1.23 -2.70
CA THR A 122 8.11 -0.07 -2.80
C THR A 122 8.92 0.02 -1.51
N ARG A 123 10.24 0.15 -1.65
CA ARG A 123 11.17 0.35 -0.54
C ARG A 123 11.31 1.84 -0.23
N GLN A 124 11.62 2.16 1.02
CA GLN A 124 11.99 3.50 1.49
C GLN A 124 10.97 4.57 1.05
N VAL A 125 9.69 4.31 1.27
CA VAL A 125 8.61 5.18 0.79
C VAL A 125 8.60 6.47 1.57
N THR A 126 9.03 7.56 0.94
CA THR A 126 8.89 8.91 1.47
C THR A 126 7.42 9.32 1.41
N PHE A 127 6.76 9.42 2.56
CA PHE A 127 5.29 9.50 2.60
C PHE A 127 4.75 10.87 3.02
N SER A 128 5.58 11.75 3.58
CA SER A 128 5.16 13.08 4.03
C SER A 128 5.53 14.16 3.02
N ASN A 129 4.56 15.05 2.74
CA ASN A 129 4.81 16.30 2.02
C ASN A 129 5.44 17.37 2.94
N ALA A 130 5.12 17.33 4.24
CA ALA A 130 5.62 18.30 5.21
C ALA A 130 7.06 18.00 5.64
N ASN A 131 7.42 16.72 5.74
CA ASN A 131 8.77 16.27 6.07
C ASN A 131 9.25 15.22 5.06
N PRO A 132 9.91 15.63 3.96
CA PRO A 132 10.36 14.71 2.90
C PRO A 132 11.38 13.65 3.34
N LEU A 133 11.99 13.81 4.52
CA LEU A 133 12.95 12.86 5.09
C LEU A 133 12.26 11.69 5.82
N LEU A 134 10.95 11.77 6.07
CA LEU A 134 10.20 10.66 6.64
C LEU A 134 9.95 9.60 5.59
N GLU A 135 10.49 8.41 5.84
CA GLU A 135 10.29 7.23 5.03
C GLU A 135 9.84 6.04 5.87
N LEU A 136 9.16 5.11 5.20
CA LEU A 136 8.87 3.76 5.70
C LEU A 136 9.74 2.78 4.91
N ASP A 137 10.35 1.81 5.59
CA ASP A 137 11.27 0.87 4.94
C ASP A 137 10.61 0.12 3.77
N MET A 138 9.37 -0.34 3.93
CA MET A 138 8.62 -0.96 2.83
C MET A 138 7.12 -0.68 2.90
N VAL A 139 6.48 -0.56 1.73
CA VAL A 139 5.02 -0.53 1.59
C VAL A 139 4.59 -1.49 0.49
N LEU A 140 3.60 -2.34 0.79
CA LEU A 140 2.98 -3.25 -0.16
C LEU A 140 1.63 -2.71 -0.60
N PHE A 141 1.37 -2.78 -1.90
CA PHE A 141 0.17 -2.27 -2.54
C PHE A 141 -0.58 -3.37 -3.28
N ILE A 142 -1.89 -3.18 -3.42
CA ILE A 142 -2.75 -3.90 -4.35
C ILE A 142 -3.38 -2.88 -5.28
N ASN A 143 -3.14 -3.00 -6.58
CA ASN A 143 -3.67 -2.11 -7.63
C ASN A 143 -3.42 -0.62 -7.30
N GLY A 144 -2.24 -0.32 -6.75
CA GLY A 144 -1.83 1.02 -6.34
C GLY A 144 -2.33 1.50 -4.97
N LEU A 145 -3.18 0.73 -4.28
CA LEU A 145 -3.68 1.08 -2.94
C LEU A 145 -2.82 0.42 -1.84
N PRO A 146 -2.40 1.16 -0.78
CA PRO A 146 -1.50 0.65 0.23
C PRO A 146 -2.22 -0.31 1.18
N ILE A 147 -1.67 -1.50 1.39
CA ILE A 147 -2.28 -2.54 2.24
C ILE A 147 -1.44 -2.82 3.48
N ILE A 148 -0.12 -2.77 3.34
CA ILE A 148 0.82 -3.06 4.42
C ILE A 148 1.92 -2.00 4.43
N THR A 149 2.24 -1.43 5.59
CA THR A 149 3.52 -0.73 5.82
C THR A 149 4.41 -1.57 6.72
N MET A 150 5.73 -1.45 6.55
CA MET A 150 6.72 -2.18 7.34
C MET A 150 7.84 -1.24 7.76
N GLU A 151 8.18 -1.28 9.04
CA GLU A 151 9.45 -0.79 9.58
C GLU A 151 10.28 -2.04 9.91
N LEU A 152 11.46 -2.14 9.33
CA LEU A 152 12.38 -3.24 9.49
C LEU A 152 13.46 -2.84 10.50
N LYS A 153 13.89 -3.81 11.30
CA LYS A 153 14.98 -3.67 12.26
C LYS A 153 15.92 -4.85 12.14
N ASN A 154 17.15 -4.66 12.58
CA ASN A 154 18.15 -5.71 12.54
C ASN A 154 18.88 -5.83 13.89
N HIS A 155 18.80 -7.01 14.51
CA HIS A 155 19.47 -7.31 15.78
C HIS A 155 20.98 -7.00 15.76
N TRP A 156 21.63 -7.17 14.61
CA TRP A 156 23.07 -6.93 14.44
C TRP A 156 23.45 -5.45 14.57
N THR A 157 22.52 -4.52 14.35
CA THR A 157 22.72 -3.08 14.59
C THR A 157 22.31 -2.65 16.00
N GLY A 158 21.95 -3.60 16.86
CA GLY A 158 21.46 -3.35 18.22
C GLY A 158 20.00 -2.87 18.27
N GLN A 159 19.31 -2.86 17.13
CA GLN A 159 17.89 -2.52 17.04
C GLN A 159 17.04 -3.78 16.92
N ASN A 160 15.82 -3.74 17.47
CA ASN A 160 14.85 -4.84 17.36
C ASN A 160 13.46 -4.27 17.11
N ALA A 161 12.60 -5.07 16.50
CA ALA A 161 11.25 -4.67 16.11
C ALA A 161 10.42 -4.26 17.33
N ARG A 162 10.49 -5.07 18.41
CA ARG A 162 9.69 -4.91 19.61
C ARG A 162 9.84 -3.56 20.29
N TYR A 163 11.07 -3.07 20.38
CA TYR A 163 11.36 -1.80 21.03
C TYR A 163 11.50 -0.69 20.01
N HIS A 164 12.39 -0.84 19.02
CA HIS A 164 12.76 0.26 18.13
C HIS A 164 11.73 0.48 17.03
N GLY A 165 11.27 -0.58 16.36
CA GLY A 165 10.26 -0.46 15.30
C GLY A 165 8.90 0.01 15.85
N ILE A 166 8.44 -0.58 16.97
CA ILE A 166 7.21 -0.12 17.65
C ILE A 166 7.34 1.33 18.11
N LYS A 167 8.47 1.71 18.73
CA LYS A 167 8.70 3.09 19.17
C LYS A 167 8.66 4.07 18.01
N GLN A 168 9.28 3.74 16.88
CA GLN A 168 9.28 4.57 15.68
C GLN A 168 7.85 4.87 15.22
N TYR A 169 6.97 3.84 15.14
CA TYR A 169 5.55 4.06 14.83
C TYR A 169 4.79 4.89 15.87
N LYS A 170 5.14 4.78 17.16
CA LYS A 170 4.44 5.50 18.23
C LYS A 170 4.84 6.96 18.34
N GLU A 171 6.13 7.25 18.16
CA GLU A 171 6.72 8.56 18.47
C GLU A 171 7.05 9.37 17.20
N ASP A 172 7.52 8.73 16.12
CA ASP A 172 8.08 9.41 14.95
C ASP A 172 7.13 9.43 13.74
N ARG A 173 5.98 8.76 13.83
CA ARG A 173 5.03 8.57 12.73
C ARG A 173 3.68 9.17 13.08
N ASP A 174 3.37 10.34 12.51
CA ASP A 174 2.09 11.01 12.77
C ASP A 174 0.93 10.27 12.08
N PRO A 175 -0.07 9.74 12.82
CA PRO A 175 -1.26 9.09 12.24
C PRO A 175 -2.16 10.03 11.40
N LYS A 176 -1.87 11.33 11.36
CA LYS A 176 -2.54 12.28 10.46
C LYS A 176 -1.96 12.30 9.05
N GLU A 177 -0.76 11.75 8.85
CA GLU A 177 -0.17 11.61 7.52
C GLU A 177 -1.06 10.70 6.66
N PRO A 178 -1.31 11.04 5.37
CA PRO A 178 -2.31 10.35 4.57
C PRO A 178 -2.18 8.82 4.56
N LEU A 179 -0.96 8.29 4.41
CA LEU A 179 -0.65 6.86 4.38
C LEU A 179 -0.90 6.15 5.72
N LEU A 180 -0.68 6.87 6.82
CA LEU A 180 -0.75 6.35 8.20
C LEU A 180 -2.13 6.56 8.85
N ASN A 181 -3.02 7.28 8.15
CA ASN A 181 -4.35 7.53 8.64
C ASN A 181 -5.14 6.24 8.82
N PHE A 182 -5.95 6.20 9.88
CA PHE A 182 -6.72 5.00 10.22
C PHE A 182 -7.53 4.50 9.02
N ALA A 183 -7.40 3.20 8.74
CA ALA A 183 -8.05 2.52 7.62
C ALA A 183 -7.67 3.03 6.22
N ARG A 184 -6.62 3.84 6.05
CA ARG A 184 -5.94 4.05 4.75
C ARG A 184 -5.15 2.81 4.36
N CYS A 185 -4.35 2.32 5.29
CA CYS A 185 -3.62 1.06 5.20
C CYS A 185 -4.30 0.04 6.13
N ILE A 186 -4.18 -1.26 5.84
CA ILE A 186 -4.87 -2.29 6.64
C ILE A 186 -4.08 -2.61 7.90
N VAL A 187 -2.74 -2.66 7.79
CA VAL A 187 -1.87 -3.11 8.85
C VAL A 187 -0.48 -2.48 8.72
N HIS A 188 0.13 -2.20 9.87
CA HIS A 188 1.48 -1.66 10.00
C HIS A 188 2.31 -2.68 10.79
N PHE A 189 3.43 -3.12 10.24
CA PHE A 189 4.33 -4.07 10.87
C PHE A 189 5.63 -3.42 11.33
N ALA A 190 6.09 -3.80 12.51
CA ALA A 190 7.48 -3.70 12.93
C ALA A 190 8.09 -5.11 12.87
N VAL A 191 9.16 -5.31 12.09
CA VAL A 191 9.71 -6.65 11.79
C VAL A 191 11.21 -6.65 11.97
N ASP A 192 11.74 -7.71 12.57
CA ASP A 192 13.17 -8.02 12.53
C ASP A 192 13.36 -9.48 12.07
N THR A 193 14.57 -10.02 12.25
CA THR A 193 14.91 -11.38 11.82
C THR A 193 14.19 -12.48 12.59
N ASP A 194 13.68 -12.19 13.78
CA ASP A 194 13.18 -13.17 14.75
C ASP A 194 11.71 -12.94 15.11
N GLU A 195 11.27 -11.68 15.17
CA GLU A 195 9.94 -11.27 15.60
C GLU A 195 9.26 -10.35 14.58
N ALA A 196 7.94 -10.44 14.51
CA ALA A 196 7.09 -9.50 13.77
C ALA A 196 5.92 -9.09 14.66
N PHE A 197 5.74 -7.78 14.80
CA PHE A 197 4.65 -7.16 15.56
C PHE A 197 3.76 -6.38 14.61
N MET A 198 2.45 -6.36 14.88
CA MET A 198 1.53 -5.67 13.98
C MET A 198 0.47 -4.83 14.71
N THR A 199 0.03 -3.75 14.07
CA THR A 199 -1.13 -2.97 14.50
C THR A 199 -1.99 -2.57 13.31
N THR A 200 -3.29 -2.43 13.52
CA THR A 200 -4.25 -1.99 12.50
C THR A 200 -4.62 -0.51 12.65
N LYS A 201 -4.18 0.14 13.73
CA LYS A 201 -4.46 1.55 14.00
C LYS A 201 -3.31 2.17 14.79
N LEU A 202 -2.67 3.16 14.17
CA LEU A 202 -1.72 4.03 14.85
C LEU A 202 -2.50 5.10 15.65
N GLU A 203 -2.13 5.28 16.91
CA GLU A 203 -2.69 6.27 17.84
C GLU A 203 -1.59 6.82 18.77
N GLY A 204 -0.41 7.10 18.21
CA GLY A 204 0.77 7.54 18.95
C GLY A 204 1.15 6.54 20.06
N ASP A 205 1.44 7.02 21.26
CA ASP A 205 1.78 6.18 22.42
C ASP A 205 0.73 5.11 22.76
N LYS A 206 -0.55 5.39 22.46
CA LYS A 206 -1.69 4.48 22.71
C LYS A 206 -1.80 3.36 21.69
N THR A 207 -0.98 3.38 20.63
CA THR A 207 -0.94 2.30 19.64
C THR A 207 -0.71 0.96 20.33
N PHE A 208 -1.53 -0.03 19.99
CA PHE A 208 -1.42 -1.38 20.49
C PHE A 208 -0.90 -2.30 19.39
N PHE A 209 0.22 -2.98 19.67
CA PHE A 209 0.81 -3.97 18.79
C PHE A 209 0.57 -5.38 19.35
N LEU A 210 0.25 -6.31 18.45
CA LEU A 210 0.09 -7.75 18.68
C LEU A 210 1.42 -8.48 18.52
#